data_AF-A0A3B9V5P5-F1
#
_entry.id   AF-A0A3B9V5P5-F1
#
_cell.length_a   1.000
_cell.length_b   1.000
_cell.length_c   1.000
_cell.angle_alpha   90.00
_cell.angle_beta   90.00
_cell.angle_gamma   90.00
#
_symmetry.space_group_name_H-M   'P 1'
#
loop_
_entity.id
_entity.type
_entity.pdbx_description
1 polymer ?
#
loop_
_entity_poly.entity_id
_entity_poly.type
_entity_poly.pdbx_seq_one_letter_code
_entity_poly.pdbx_strand_id
1 'polypeptide(L)' 'MVNKISIVGAGKVGESTAQMLAIQKLAQQIVLIDLDEQYAKGVALDIQETSPVYHFDAELIG' A
#
# COMPACT_ATOMS: atom_id res chain seq x y z
N MET A 1 -5.42 15.06 -5.35
CA MET A 1 -5.11 13.70 -4.84
C MET A 1 -5.17 12.76 -6.04
N VAL A 2 -4.23 11.84 -6.18
CA VAL A 2 -4.24 10.89 -7.30
C VAL A 2 -5.27 9.79 -6.99
N ASN A 3 -6.03 9.33 -7.98
CA ASN A 3 -7.04 8.29 -7.72
C ASN A 3 -6.40 6.92 -7.40
N LYS A 4 -5.31 6.56 -8.08
CA LYS A 4 -4.66 5.26 -7.94
C LYS A 4 -3.16 5.35 -8.20
N ILE A 5 -2.35 4.66 -7.39
CA ILE A 5 -0.94 4.36 -7.67
C ILE A 5 -0.76 2.84 -7.67
N SER A 6 0.00 2.31 -8.63
CA SER A 6 0.37 0.89 -8.67
C SER A 6 1.88 0.73 -8.51
N ILE A 7 2.26 -0.19 -7.64
CA ILE A 7 3.65 -0.55 -7.34
C ILE A 7 3.88 -1.97 -7.83
N VAL A 8 4.82 -2.15 -8.74
CA VAL A 8 5.22 -3.46 -9.27
C VAL A 8 6.46 -3.92 -8.50
N GLY A 9 6.31 -4.97 -7.70
CA GLY A 9 7.27 -5.47 -6.72
C GLY A 9 6.87 -5.07 -5.30
N ALA A 10 6.34 -6.02 -4.54
CA ALA A 10 5.94 -5.85 -3.15
C ALA A 10 7.08 -6.15 -2.15
N GLY A 11 8.32 -6.35 -2.60
CA GLY A 11 9.48 -6.50 -1.71
C GLY A 11 9.74 -5.25 -0.83
N LYS A 12 10.72 -5.30 0.08
CA LYS A 12 10.94 -4.29 1.14
C LYS A 12 10.85 -2.82 0.72
N VAL A 13 11.37 -2.48 -0.46
CA VAL A 13 11.29 -1.11 -1.01
C VAL A 13 9.86 -0.76 -1.44
N GLY A 14 9.16 -1.68 -2.10
CA GLY A 14 7.77 -1.52 -2.49
C GLY A 14 6.84 -1.36 -1.28
N GLU A 15 7.02 -2.18 -0.25
CA GLU A 15 6.27 -2.06 1.03
C GLU A 15 6.48 -0.68 1.66
N SER A 16 7.74 -0.27 1.84
CA SER A 16 8.08 1.02 2.45
C SER A 16 7.53 2.19 1.63
N THR A 17 7.56 2.05 0.31
CA THR A 17 6.98 3.05 -0.60
C THR A 17 5.47 3.13 -0.43
N ALA A 18 4.77 1.99 -0.45
CA ALA A 18 3.31 1.93 -0.26
C ALA A 18 2.89 2.56 1.08
N GLN A 19 3.59 2.24 2.17
CA GLN A 19 3.28 2.81 3.48
C GLN A 19 3.50 4.32 3.51
N MET A 20 4.60 4.82 2.94
CA MET A 20 4.85 6.25 2.90
C MET A 20 3.83 6.99 2.02
N LEU A 21 3.43 6.42 0.88
CA LEU A 21 2.38 6.98 0.03
C LEU A 21 1.03 7.06 0.76
N ALA A 22 0.70 6.04 1.55
CA ALA A 22 -0.52 6.01 2.37
C ALA A 22 -0.48 7.08 3.46
N ILE A 23 0.60 7.13 4.25
CA ILE A 23 0.78 8.12 5.34
C ILE A 23 0.75 9.56 4.80
N GLN A 24 1.36 9.80 3.64
CA GLN A 24 1.36 11.12 2.99
C GLN A 24 0.05 11.44 2.24
N LYS A 25 -0.93 10.52 2.23
CA LYS A 25 -2.24 10.70 1.58
C LYS A 25 -2.16 11.09 0.11
N LEU A 26 -1.20 10.50 -0.61
CA LEU A 26 -0.90 10.87 -2.00
C LEU A 26 -1.86 10.23 -3.01
N ALA A 27 -2.44 9.08 -2.65
CA ALA A 27 -3.42 8.38 -3.47
C ALA A 27 -4.60 7.88 -2.64
N GLN A 28 -5.77 7.79 -3.29
CA GLN A 28 -6.96 7.19 -2.69
C GLN A 28 -6.89 5.65 -2.71
N GLN A 29 -6.20 5.07 -3.69
CA GLN A 29 -5.94 3.64 -3.78
C GLN A 29 -4.46 3.36 -4.10
N ILE A 30 -3.86 2.40 -3.42
CA ILE A 30 -2.49 1.93 -3.65
C ILE A 30 -2.55 0.42 -3.92
N VAL A 31 -2.05 -0.01 -5.06
CA VAL A 31 -2.09 -1.41 -5.51
C VAL A 31 -0.68 -1.97 -5.55
N LEU A 32 -0.44 -3.05 -4.82
CA LEU A 32 0.79 -3.84 -4.84
C LEU A 32 0.61 -5.01 -5.82
N ILE A 33 1.57 -5.18 -6.72
CA ILE A 33 1.58 -6.27 -7.70
C ILE A 33 2.89 -7.03 -7.52
N ASP A 34 2.83 -8.32 -7.24
CA ASP A 34 4.01 -9.18 -7.11
C ASP A 34 3.77 -10.55 -7.77
N LEU A 35 4.84 -11.29 -8.05
CA LEU A 35 4.76 -12.67 -8.53
C LEU A 35 4.14 -13.59 -7.46
N ASP A 36 4.37 -13.27 -6.18
CA ASP A 36 3.68 -13.90 -5.06
C ASP A 36 2.48 -13.04 -4.64
N GLU A 37 1.30 -13.37 -5.17
CA GLU A 37 0.06 -12.66 -4.82
C GLU A 37 -0.31 -12.77 -3.33
N GLN A 38 0.02 -13.86 -2.65
CA GLN A 38 -0.29 -13.98 -1.22
C GLN A 38 0.59 -13.04 -0.41
N TYR A 39 1.85 -12.89 -0.82
CA TYR A 39 2.76 -11.92 -0.23
C TYR A 39 2.24 -10.49 -0.41
N ALA A 40 1.87 -10.09 -1.64
CA ALA A 40 1.33 -8.76 -1.91
C ALA A 40 0.05 -8.47 -1.10
N LYS A 41 -0.88 -9.44 -1.02
CA LYS A 41 -2.10 -9.35 -0.18
C LYS A 41 -1.76 -9.16 1.30
N GLY A 42 -0.76 -9.90 1.80
CA GLY A 42 -0.30 -9.80 3.19
C GLY A 42 0.28 -8.41 3.50
N VAL A 43 1.13 -7.88 2.62
CA VAL A 43 1.69 -6.53 2.74
C VAL A 43 0.59 -5.46 2.71
N ALA A 44 -0.34 -5.57 1.77
CA ALA A 44 -1.44 -4.61 1.66
C ALA A 44 -2.29 -4.58 2.95
N LEU A 45 -2.61 -5.75 3.51
CA LEU A 45 -3.34 -5.88 4.78
C LEU A 45 -2.55 -5.29 5.95
N ASP A 46 -1.27 -5.64 6.08
CA ASP A 46 -0.39 -5.14 7.15
C ASP A 46 -0.35 -3.60 7.15
N ILE A 47 -0.15 -2.98 5.97
CA ILE A 47 -0.18 -1.53 5.85
C ILE A 47 -1.56 -0.99 6.24
N GLN A 48 -2.66 -1.55 5.73
CA GLN A 48 -4.03 -1.09 6.01
C GLN A 48 -4.35 -1.11 7.51
N GLU A 49 -3.90 -2.12 8.25
CA GLU A 49 -4.10 -2.23 9.71
C GLU A 49 -3.39 -1.13 10.51
N THR A 50 -2.37 -0.48 9.92
CA THR A 50 -1.74 0.70 10.53
C THR A 50 -2.51 2.01 10.33
N SER A 51 -3.58 2.02 9.52
CA SER A 51 -4.36 3.22 9.21
C SER A 51 -4.90 3.99 10.42
N PRO A 52 -5.36 3.35 11.53
CA PRO A 52 -5.84 4.09 12.69
C PRO A 52 -4.72 4.82 13.43
N VAL A 53 -3.48 4.30 13.36
CA VAL A 53 -2.30 4.85 14.04
C VAL A 53 -1.70 6.00 13.25
N TYR A 54 -1.60 5.86 11.92
CA TYR A 54 -1.04 6.89 11.06
C TYR A 54 -2.08 7.84 10.43
N HIS A 55 -3.35 7.63 10.73
CA HIS A 55 -4.47 8.48 10.33
C HIS A 55 -4.59 8.70 8.81
N PHE A 56 -4.40 7.64 8.02
CA PHE A 56 -4.66 7.65 6.57
C PHE A 56 -5.95 6.88 6.22
N ASP A 57 -6.48 7.18 5.03
CA ASP A 57 -7.73 6.63 4.48
C ASP A 57 -7.55 6.01 3.08
N ALA A 58 -6.32 5.90 2.59
CA ALA A 58 -6.00 5.17 1.36
C ALA A 58 -6.41 3.70 1.48
N GLU A 59 -6.97 3.17 0.40
CA GLU A 59 -7.27 1.73 0.24
C GLU A 59 -6.03 1.01 -0.31
N LEU A 60 -5.57 0.00 0.41
CA LEU A 60 -4.46 -0.86 0.01
C LEU A 60 -5.02 -2.15 -0.61
N ILE A 61 -4.52 -2.49 -1.79
CA ILE A 61 -4.87 -3.73 -2.51
C ILE A 61 -3.57 -4.45 -2.85
N GLY A 62 -3.55 -5.77 -2.65
CA GLY A 62 -2.44 -6.65 -3.00
C GLY A 62 -2.91 -7.90 -3.71
#